data_AF-A0A6P0X3K4-F1
#
_entry.id   AF-A0A6P0X3K4-F1
#
_cell.length_a   1.000
_cell.length_b   1.000
_cell.length_c   1.000
_cell.angle_alpha   90.00
_cell.angle_beta   90.00
_cell.angle_gamma   90.00
#
_symmetry.space_group_name_H-M   'P 1'
#
loop_
_entity.id
_entity.type
_entity.pdbx_description
1 polymer ?
#
loop_
_entity_poly.entity_id
_entity_poly.type
_entity_poly.pdbx_seq_one_letter_code
_entity_poly.pdbx_strand_id
1 'polypeptide(L)'
;MKWHFVKLDNSIQKAQFDCGIPQLNDYLKKYALQNDKKGVAKVIIAIPAQGERVVAGYYTVSMSLIERESIVGKSIVKYRQTEFHFRNSFHFHFERLILLG
;
A
#
# COMPACT_ATOMS: atom_id res chain seq x y z
N MET A 1 -19.29 12.16 -3.20
CA MET A 1 -18.18 12.34 -2.24
C MET A 1 -16.90 12.63 -3.01
N LYS A 2 -16.11 13.61 -2.58
CA LYS A 2 -14.86 14.03 -3.23
C LYS A 2 -13.67 13.59 -2.39
N TRP A 3 -12.64 13.06 -3.05
CA TRP A 3 -11.44 12.51 -2.40
C TRP A 3 -10.20 13.28 -2.84
N HIS A 4 -9.24 13.44 -1.92
CA HIS A 4 -7.90 13.93 -2.23
C HIS A 4 -6.90 12.79 -2.09
N PHE A 5 -6.04 12.66 -3.09
CA PHE A 5 -4.92 11.73 -3.09
C PHE A 5 -3.67 12.50 -2.69
N VAL A 6 -3.13 12.15 -1.53
CA VAL A 6 -2.01 12.87 -0.91
C VAL A 6 -0.90 11.90 -0.52
N LYS A 7 0.31 12.42 -0.41
CA LYS A 7 1.43 11.68 0.15
C LYS A 7 1.18 11.37 1.63
N LEU A 8 1.63 10.20 2.10
CA LEU A 8 1.58 9.89 3.52
C LEU A 8 2.56 10.77 4.31
N ASP A 9 2.04 11.49 5.31
CA ASP A 9 2.80 12.25 6.28
C ASP A 9 2.21 12.10 7.71
N ASN A 10 2.78 12.81 8.68
CA ASN A 10 2.38 12.71 10.09
C ASN A 10 1.01 13.37 10.40
N SER A 11 0.48 14.21 9.51
CA SER A 11 -0.83 14.85 9.68
C SER A 11 -2.01 13.93 9.31
N ILE A 12 -1.73 12.79 8.67
CA ILE A 12 -2.73 11.82 8.25
C ILE A 12 -3.12 10.88 9.41
N GLN A 13 -4.41 10.80 9.69
CA GLN A 13 -4.96 9.96 10.75
C GLN A 13 -5.18 8.52 10.27
N LYS A 14 -4.25 7.64 10.63
CA LYS A 14 -4.22 6.22 10.20
C LYS A 14 -4.44 5.21 11.33
N ALA A 15 -4.56 5.65 12.58
CA ALA A 15 -4.65 4.77 13.74
C ALA A 15 -5.90 3.87 13.70
N GLN A 16 -7.03 4.45 13.28
CA GLN A 16 -8.33 3.76 13.18
C GLN A 16 -8.57 3.11 11.81
N PHE A 17 -7.59 3.13 10.90
CA PHE A 17 -7.75 2.49 9.60
C PHE A 17 -7.92 0.96 9.76
N ASP A 18 -8.94 0.43 9.10
CA ASP A 18 -9.21 -1.01 9.01
C ASP A 18 -9.84 -1.34 7.64
N CYS A 19 -9.12 -2.06 6.79
CA CYS A 19 -9.63 -2.57 5.52
C CYS A 19 -10.11 -4.04 5.57
N GLY A 20 -10.16 -4.64 6.76
CA GLY A 20 -10.50 -6.05 6.96
C GLY A 20 -9.34 -7.02 6.76
N ILE A 21 -8.16 -6.54 6.37
CA ILE A 21 -6.93 -7.35 6.18
C ILE A 21 -5.88 -6.86 7.20
N PRO A 22 -5.67 -7.58 8.33
CA PRO A 22 -4.80 -7.14 9.41
C PRO A 22 -3.36 -6.81 8.97
N GLN A 23 -2.81 -7.55 8.01
CA GLN A 23 -1.46 -7.33 7.49
C GLN A 23 -1.33 -5.98 6.79
N LEU A 24 -2.36 -5.54 6.06
CA LEU A 24 -2.39 -4.24 5.39
C LEU A 24 -2.58 -3.10 6.40
N ASN A 25 -3.44 -3.31 7.39
CA ASN A 25 -3.62 -2.37 8.49
C ASN A 25 -2.31 -2.13 9.25
N ASP A 26 -1.62 -3.21 9.60
CA ASP A 26 -0.32 -3.16 10.27
C ASP A 26 0.74 -2.50 9.40
N TYR A 27 0.78 -2.81 8.11
CA TYR A 27 1.67 -2.16 7.16
C TYR A 27 1.52 -0.64 7.17
N LEU A 28 0.29 -0.14 7.01
CA LEU A 28 0.01 1.29 7.00
C LEU A 28 0.40 1.95 8.33
N LYS A 29 0.05 1.33 9.47
CA LYS A 29 0.25 1.90 10.81
C LYS A 29 1.73 1.93 11.23
N LYS A 30 2.49 0.88 10.91
CA LYS A 30 3.84 0.66 11.44
C LYS A 30 4.96 1.00 10.43
N TYR A 31 4.78 0.68 9.14
CA TYR A 31 5.91 0.64 8.19
C TYR A 31 5.80 1.64 7.04
N ALA A 32 4.59 1.96 6.57
CA ALA A 32 4.38 2.73 5.33
C ALA A 32 5.11 4.08 5.30
N LEU A 33 5.03 4.86 6.38
CA LEU A 33 5.70 6.17 6.43
C LEU A 33 7.23 6.05 6.42
N GLN A 34 7.77 5.01 7.08
CA GLN A 34 9.20 4.75 7.09
C GLN A 34 9.70 4.35 5.70
N ASN A 35 8.95 3.48 5.02
CA ASN A 35 9.27 3.03 3.66
C ASN A 35 9.25 4.19 2.66
N ASP A 36 8.29 5.13 2.80
CA ASP A 36 8.27 6.33 1.95
C ASP A 36 9.49 7.23 2.17
N LYS A 37 9.83 7.48 3.44
CA LYS A 37 10.97 8.31 3.83
C LYS A 37 12.30 7.70 3.41
N LYS A 38 12.45 6.38 3.50
CA LYS A 38 13.67 5.65 3.08
C LYS A 38 13.77 5.47 1.56
N GLY A 39 12.76 5.89 0.80
CA GLY A 39 12.74 5.73 -0.66
C GLY A 39 12.53 4.30 -1.13
N VAL A 40 12.20 3.37 -0.22
CA VAL A 40 11.91 1.97 -0.55
C VAL A 40 10.62 1.86 -1.36
N ALA A 41 9.63 2.69 -1.02
CA ALA A 41 8.38 2.78 -1.74
C ALA A 41 7.83 4.21 -1.73
N LYS A 42 6.73 4.46 -2.45
CA LYS A 42 5.93 5.69 -2.38
C LYS A 42 4.53 5.33 -1.96
N VAL A 43 4.05 6.01 -0.92
CA VAL A 43 2.75 5.73 -0.30
C VAL A 43 1.81 6.89 -0.54
N ILE A 44 0.69 6.60 -1.21
CA ILE A 44 -0.36 7.57 -1.52
C ILE A 44 -1.64 7.17 -0.78
N ILE A 45 -2.28 8.15 -0.17
CA ILE A 45 -3.43 8.02 0.70
C ILE A 45 -4.63 8.72 0.07
N ALA A 46 -5.79 8.08 0.10
CA ALA A 46 -7.07 8.73 -0.16
C ALA A 46 -7.66 9.27 1.16
N ILE A 47 -7.93 10.57 1.21
CA ILE A 47 -8.60 11.25 2.33
C ILE A 47 -9.84 12.02 1.86
N PRO A 48 -10.85 12.22 2.71
CA PRO A 48 -11.98 13.09 2.41
C PRO A 48 -11.51 14.49 1.99
N ALA A 49 -12.17 15.10 1.00
CA ALA A 49 -11.82 16.45 0.58
C ALA A 49 -12.16 17.53 1.63
N GLN A 50 -13.02 17.20 2.59
CA GLN A 50 -13.50 18.08 3.65
C GLN A 50 -13.53 17.31 4.97
N GLY A 51 -13.27 18.01 6.07
CA GLY A 51 -13.26 17.41 7.40
C GLY A 51 -11.90 16.83 7.79
N GLU A 52 -11.94 15.77 8.58
CA GLU A 52 -10.73 15.17 9.14
C GLU A 52 -9.92 14.41 8.09
N ARG A 53 -8.58 14.44 8.23
CA ARG A 53 -7.64 13.76 7.33
C ARG A 53 -7.52 12.27 7.66
N VAL A 54 -8.67 11.59 7.78
CA VAL A 54 -8.77 10.16 8.06
C VAL A 54 -8.53 9.37 6.79
N VAL A 55 -7.75 8.29 6.90
CA VAL A 55 -7.48 7.41 5.77
C VAL A 55 -8.75 6.66 5.37
N ALA A 56 -9.19 6.87 4.13
CA ALA A 56 -10.24 6.05 3.50
C ALA A 56 -9.65 4.86 2.72
N GLY A 57 -8.40 4.96 2.29
CA GLY A 57 -7.66 3.92 1.59
C GLY A 57 -6.24 4.36 1.27
N TYR A 58 -5.39 3.42 0.88
CA TYR A 58 -4.03 3.72 0.46
C TYR A 58 -3.56 2.76 -0.64
N TYR A 59 -2.55 3.19 -1.38
CA TYR A 59 -1.76 2.31 -2.23
C TYR A 59 -0.27 2.63 -2.08
N THR A 60 0.58 1.64 -2.37
CA THR A 60 2.03 1.75 -2.29
C THR A 60 2.64 1.29 -3.60
N VAL A 61 3.56 2.07 -4.16
CA VAL A 61 4.32 1.73 -5.37
C VAL A 61 5.81 1.70 -5.03
N SER A 62 6.53 0.70 -5.53
CA SER A 62 7.97 0.54 -5.43
C SER A 62 8.53 0.00 -6.74
N MET A 63 9.86 0.06 -6.89
CA MET A 63 10.51 -0.50 -8.07
C MET A 63 10.72 -2.00 -7.88
N SER A 64 10.43 -2.80 -8.89
CA SER A 64 10.70 -4.24 -8.89
C SER A 64 11.00 -4.73 -10.31
N LEU A 65 11.84 -5.75 -10.42
CA LEU A 65 12.20 -6.42 -11.68
C LEU A 65 11.67 -7.84 -11.64
N ILE A 66 11.16 -8.33 -12.78
CA ILE A 66 10.69 -9.71 -12.94
C ILE A 66 11.39 -10.29 -14.16
N GLU A 67 12.05 -11.44 -14.00
CA GLU A 67 12.71 -12.14 -15.11
C GLU A 67 11.69 -12.75 -16.06
N ARG A 68 11.95 -12.70 -17.37
CA ARG A 68 11.01 -13.17 -18.40
C ARG A 68 10.84 -14.68 -18.38
N GLU A 69 11.80 -15.41 -17.86
CA GLU A 69 11.78 -16.86 -17.75
C GLU A 69 10.87 -17.31 -16.60
N SER A 70 10.73 -16.47 -15.56
CA SER A 70 9.85 -16.72 -14.41
C SER A 70 8.34 -16.63 -14.75
N ILE A 71 8.00 -16.08 -15.92
CA ILE A 71 6.61 -15.84 -16.36
C ILE A 71 6.12 -16.86 -17.39
N VAL A 72 6.92 -17.84 -17.81
CA VAL A 72 6.50 -18.83 -18.84
C VAL A 72 5.47 -19.80 -18.25
N GLY A 73 4.31 -19.93 -18.90
CA GLY A 73 3.22 -20.83 -18.47
C GLY A 73 2.32 -20.29 -17.36
N LYS A 74 2.60 -19.10 -16.83
CA LYS A 74 1.71 -18.35 -15.95
C LYS A 74 1.16 -17.16 -16.74
N SER A 75 -0.16 -16.98 -16.79
CA SER A 75 -0.71 -15.69 -17.21
C SER A 75 0.01 -14.61 -16.42
N ILE A 76 0.47 -13.54 -17.08
CA ILE A 76 0.98 -12.37 -16.37
C ILE A 76 -0.20 -11.84 -15.54
N VAL A 77 -0.34 -12.34 -14.31
CA VAL A 77 -0.99 -11.60 -13.25
C VAL A 77 0.00 -10.49 -13.01
N LYS A 78 -0.19 -9.39 -13.72
CA LYS A 78 0.50 -8.15 -13.44
C LYS A 78 0.09 -7.89 -11.99
N TYR A 79 0.94 -8.29 -11.04
CA TYR A 79 0.92 -7.73 -9.71
C TYR A 79 1.34 -6.27 -9.91
N ARG A 80 0.38 -5.51 -10.42
CA ARG A 80 0.36 -4.07 -10.32
C ARG A 80 0.51 -3.87 -8.81
N GLN A 81 1.65 -3.33 -8.37
CA GLN A 81 1.81 -2.81 -7.02
C GLN A 81 0.89 -1.59 -6.82
N THR A 82 -0.40 -1.82 -6.99
CA THR A 82 -1.49 -0.87 -6.86
C THR A 82 -2.72 -1.74 -6.69
N GLU A 83 -2.84 -2.34 -5.51
CA GLU A 83 -4.12 -2.87 -5.11
C GLU A 83 -4.96 -1.73 -4.55
N PHE A 84 -5.99 -1.36 -5.31
CA PHE A 84 -7.16 -0.73 -4.75
C PHE A 84 -7.97 -1.82 -4.06
N HIS A 85 -7.92 -1.93 -2.73
CA HIS A 85 -8.85 -2.79 -2.00
C HIS A 85 -10.13 -2.03 -1.66
N PHE A 86 -11.20 -2.37 -2.38
CA PHE A 86 -12.58 -2.22 -1.95
C PHE A 86 -13.16 -3.63 -1.81
N ARG A 87 -13.72 -3.96 -0.64
CA ARG A 87 -14.40 -5.23 -0.26
C ARG A 87 -14.43 -6.34 -1.33
N ASN A 88 -13.41 -7.21 -1.33
CA ASN A 88 -13.49 -8.69 -1.34
C ASN A 88 -12.21 -9.33 -1.88
N SER A 89 -11.68 -10.25 -1.06
CA SER A 89 -10.78 -11.38 -1.33
C SER A 89 -9.66 -11.22 -2.35
N PHE A 90 -8.40 -11.32 -1.88
CA PHE A 90 -7.34 -12.22 -2.41
C PHE A 90 -6.17 -12.33 -1.39
N HIS A 91 -5.49 -13.48 -1.37
CA HIS A 91 -4.46 -13.90 -0.42
C HIS A 91 -3.07 -13.33 -0.80
N PHE A 92 -2.26 -12.91 0.17
CA PHE A 92 -0.93 -12.31 -0.07
C PHE A 92 0.23 -13.18 0.40
N HIS A 93 1.22 -13.38 -0.46
CA HIS A 93 2.55 -13.88 -0.10
C HIS A 93 3.47 -12.69 0.17
N PHE A 94 3.89 -12.56 1.43
CA PHE A 94 4.75 -11.49 1.90
C PHE A 94 6.21 -11.94 1.72
N GLU A 95 6.81 -11.72 0.55
CA GLU A 95 8.27 -11.85 0.45
C GLU A 95 8.92 -10.69 1.21
N ARG A 96 9.53 -11.07 2.34
CA ARG A 96 10.43 -10.25 3.15
C ARG A 96 11.44 -9.53 2.25
N LEU A 97 11.33 -8.20 2.20
CA LEU A 97 12.51 -7.35 2.06
C LEU A 97 12.52 -6.29 3.17
N ILE A 98 12.55 -6.77 4.42
CA ILE A 98 13.13 -5.97 5.50
C ILE A 98 14.63 -6.25 5.45
N LEU A 99 15.37 -5.43 4.69
CA LEU A 99 16.81 -5.32 4.85
C LEU A 99 17.06 -4.73 6.26
N LEU A 100 17.19 -5.62 7.24
CA LEU A 100 17.92 -5.35 8.47
C LEU A 100 19.40 -5.55 8.13
N GLY A 101 20.06 -4.45 7.80
CA GLY A 101 21.47 -4.23 8.07
C GLY A 101 21.57 -3.13 9.12
#